data_AF-A0AAY5K2C3-F1
#
_entry.id   AF-A0AAY5K2C3-F1
#
_cell.length_a   1.000
_cell.length_b   1.000
_cell.length_c   1.000
_cell.angle_alpha   90.00
_cell.angle_beta   90.00
_cell.angle_gamma   90.00
#
_symmetry.space_group_name_H-M   'P 1'
#
loop_
_entity.id
_entity.type
_entity.pdbx_description
1 polymer ?
#
loop_
_entity_poly.entity_id
_entity_poly.type
_entity_poly.pdbx_seq_one_letter_code
_entity_poly.pdbx_strand_id
1 'polypeptide(L)'
;MHHVVISTVNCEWEECGAVPILGRDSHQVFTVEEMMPHLQGLSGAVTKNLFLKDKKKKGLWLVSVRHDRVVNLNDLAKKLGLGSGNLRFAEEAAMVDKLKVSQGCATALALFCDKDNMVNVVLDSDLVNGGHELVYFHPMTNAATMGLKPDDLIKFLKETGHEPVLQCFD
;
A
#
# COMPACT_ATOMS: atom_id res chain seq x y z
N MET A 1 -21.90 8.62 13.85
CA MET A 1 -20.92 9.17 12.90
C MET A 1 -20.64 8.08 11.90
N HIS A 2 -20.92 8.36 10.63
CA HIS A 2 -21.06 7.36 9.57
C HIS A 2 -19.68 6.88 9.11
N HIS A 3 -19.27 5.69 9.54
CA HIS A 3 -18.28 4.89 8.83
C HIS A 3 -18.98 4.05 7.77
N VAL A 4 -18.19 3.50 6.85
CA VAL A 4 -18.64 3.07 5.54
C VAL A 4 -17.78 1.87 5.06
N VAL A 5 -18.38 0.67 4.94
CA VAL A 5 -17.75 -0.65 4.65
C VAL A 5 -18.46 -1.37 3.47
N ILE A 6 -17.70 -2.13 2.66
CA ILE A 6 -17.99 -2.61 1.27
C ILE A 6 -17.70 -4.11 1.06
N SER A 7 -18.09 -4.75 -0.05
CA SER A 7 -17.53 -6.03 -0.55
C SER A 7 -17.67 -6.07 -2.10
N THR A 8 -16.84 -6.67 -2.99
CA THR A 8 -16.33 -8.07 -3.12
C THR A 8 -15.04 -8.21 -3.99
N VAL A 9 -14.07 -9.02 -3.52
CA VAL A 9 -12.90 -9.69 -4.14
C VAL A 9 -12.37 -10.79 -3.16
N ASN A 10 -12.03 -12.00 -3.59
CA ASN A 10 -11.55 -13.02 -2.64
C ASN A 10 -10.11 -12.73 -2.17
N CYS A 11 -9.93 -12.27 -0.92
CA CYS A 11 -8.63 -12.23 -0.21
C CYS A 11 -8.85 -12.72 1.22
N GLU A 12 -8.21 -13.84 1.58
CA GLU A 12 -8.42 -14.59 2.82
C GLU A 12 -7.49 -14.07 3.93
N TRP A 13 -7.98 -13.17 4.78
CA TRP A 13 -7.22 -12.61 5.92
C TRP A 13 -7.05 -13.60 7.08
N GLU A 14 -7.88 -14.63 7.14
CA GLU A 14 -7.90 -15.63 8.22
C GLU A 14 -6.55 -16.36 8.33
N GLU A 15 -5.83 -16.51 7.21
CA GLU A 15 -4.54 -17.19 7.18
C GLU A 15 -3.39 -16.37 7.79
N CYS A 16 -3.48 -15.03 7.83
CA CYS A 16 -2.41 -14.18 8.38
C CYS A 16 -2.49 -13.98 9.91
N GLY A 17 -3.55 -14.46 10.57
CA GLY A 17 -3.79 -14.20 12.00
C GLY A 17 -4.03 -12.72 12.34
N ALA A 18 -4.38 -11.91 11.34
CA ALA A 18 -4.67 -10.49 11.48
C ALA A 18 -6.09 -10.33 12.03
N VAL A 19 -6.25 -10.23 13.36
CA VAL A 19 -7.49 -9.69 13.91
C VAL A 19 -7.46 -8.18 13.63
N PRO A 20 -8.47 -7.61 12.95
CA PRO A 20 -8.51 -6.17 12.72
C PRO A 20 -8.59 -5.46 14.08
N ILE A 21 -7.47 -4.89 14.49
CA ILE A 21 -7.43 -3.85 15.52
C ILE A 21 -8.09 -2.63 14.90
N LEU A 22 -9.41 -2.50 15.03
CA LEU A 22 -10.19 -1.24 15.05
C LEU A 22 -11.69 -1.56 15.16
N GLY A 23 -12.38 -0.85 16.07
CA GLY A 23 -13.71 -1.17 16.57
C GLY A 23 -14.84 -1.17 15.54
N ARG A 24 -15.88 -1.97 15.85
CA ARG A 24 -17.19 -1.99 15.20
C ARG A 24 -17.79 -0.57 15.12
N ASP A 25 -17.95 -0.03 13.92
CA ASP A 25 -19.23 0.57 13.48
C ASP A 25 -19.18 1.06 12.02
N SER A 26 -20.32 0.89 11.32
CA SER A 26 -20.92 1.56 10.12
C SER A 26 -20.44 1.37 8.65
N HIS A 27 -21.42 1.50 7.72
CA HIS A 27 -21.58 1.00 6.34
C HIS A 27 -21.80 2.08 5.23
N GLN A 28 -21.22 1.86 4.03
CA GLN A 28 -21.54 2.36 2.66
C GLN A 28 -20.37 2.02 1.70
N VAL A 29 -20.60 2.10 0.39
CA VAL A 29 -19.71 1.55 -0.64
C VAL A 29 -19.42 2.47 -1.82
N PHE A 30 -18.14 2.67 -2.15
CA PHE A 30 -17.66 3.42 -3.31
C PHE A 30 -16.47 2.71 -3.99
N THR A 31 -16.53 2.56 -5.32
CA THR A 31 -15.37 2.33 -6.19
C THR A 31 -14.37 3.49 -6.10
N VAL A 32 -13.15 3.35 -6.66
CA VAL A 32 -12.17 4.46 -6.71
C VAL A 32 -12.81 5.71 -7.32
N GLU A 33 -13.56 5.57 -8.41
CA GLU A 33 -14.25 6.66 -9.10
C GLU A 33 -15.35 7.29 -8.25
N GLU A 34 -16.07 6.48 -7.48
CA GLU A 34 -17.12 6.94 -6.57
C GLU A 34 -16.54 7.54 -5.27
N MET A 35 -15.33 7.15 -4.85
CA MET A 35 -14.65 7.65 -3.66
C MET A 35 -14.11 9.08 -3.88
N MET A 36 -13.62 9.37 -5.10
CA MET A 36 -12.99 10.66 -5.41
C MET A 36 -13.89 11.87 -5.06
N PRO A 37 -15.20 11.90 -5.40
CA PRO A 37 -16.11 12.95 -4.94
C PRO A 37 -16.26 13.08 -3.42
N HIS A 38 -16.22 11.97 -2.68
CA HIS A 38 -16.33 12.00 -1.20
C HIS A 38 -15.04 12.49 -0.51
N LEU A 39 -13.91 12.43 -1.21
CA LEU A 39 -12.64 12.98 -0.76
C LEU A 39 -12.44 14.45 -1.13
N GLN A 40 -13.30 15.06 -1.98
CA GLN A 40 -13.16 16.44 -2.44
C GLN A 40 -13.25 17.54 -1.36
N GLY A 41 -13.30 17.18 -0.08
CA GLY A 41 -13.18 18.10 1.05
C GLY A 41 -12.38 17.56 2.24
N LEU A 42 -11.77 16.38 2.13
CA LEU A 42 -10.90 15.81 3.16
C LEU A 42 -9.44 16.00 2.72
N SER A 43 -8.61 16.57 3.60
CA SER A 43 -7.17 16.71 3.33
C SER A 43 -6.50 15.34 3.44
N GLY A 44 -6.65 14.49 2.42
CA GLY A 44 -6.10 13.15 2.43
C GLY A 44 -5.61 12.66 1.09
N ALA A 45 -4.61 11.77 1.12
CA ALA A 45 -3.97 11.21 -0.06
C ALA A 45 -4.44 9.77 -0.30
N VAL A 46 -4.99 9.50 -1.48
CA VAL A 46 -5.26 8.12 -1.93
C VAL A 46 -3.97 7.51 -2.45
N THR A 47 -3.70 6.26 -2.06
CA THR A 47 -2.49 5.55 -2.49
C THR A 47 -2.77 4.52 -3.57
N LYS A 48 -1.75 4.27 -4.39
CA LYS A 48 -1.63 3.05 -5.19
C LYS A 48 -0.31 2.36 -4.86
N ASN A 49 -0.27 1.05 -5.11
CA ASN A 49 0.84 0.21 -4.70
C ASN A 49 1.35 -0.58 -5.90
N LEU A 50 2.65 -0.53 -6.14
CA LEU A 50 3.33 -1.27 -7.20
C LEU A 50 4.18 -2.35 -6.56
N PHE A 51 3.88 -3.61 -6.84
CA PHE A 51 4.69 -4.74 -6.39
C PHE A 51 5.70 -5.12 -7.47
N LEU A 52 6.97 -4.90 -7.18
CA LEU A 52 8.07 -4.97 -8.12
C LEU A 52 9.12 -6.00 -7.66
N LYS A 53 9.93 -6.45 -8.61
CA LYS A 53 11.05 -7.35 -8.41
C LYS A 53 12.29 -6.83 -9.11
N ASP A 54 13.42 -6.91 -8.43
CA ASP A 54 14.74 -6.70 -9.02
C ASP A 54 15.13 -7.91 -9.91
N LYS A 55 15.53 -7.65 -11.15
CA LYS A 55 16.06 -8.66 -12.07
C LYS A 55 17.32 -9.35 -11.58
N LYS A 56 18.23 -8.62 -10.92
CA LYS A 56 19.58 -9.12 -10.58
C LYS A 56 19.62 -9.81 -9.23
N LYS A 57 19.21 -9.11 -8.17
CA LYS A 57 19.28 -9.62 -6.79
C LYS A 57 18.01 -10.36 -6.36
N LYS A 58 16.99 -10.41 -7.24
CA LYS A 58 15.68 -11.05 -6.97
C LYS A 58 14.93 -10.49 -5.76
N GLY A 59 15.31 -9.32 -5.25
CA GLY A 59 14.61 -8.64 -4.16
C GLY A 59 13.21 -8.19 -4.58
N LEU A 60 12.25 -8.31 -3.66
CA LEU A 60 10.88 -7.85 -3.82
C LEU A 60 10.73 -6.45 -3.23
N TRP A 61 9.87 -5.64 -3.85
CA TRP A 61 9.65 -4.25 -3.48
C TRP A 61 8.15 -3.93 -3.53
N LEU A 62 7.63 -3.29 -2.49
CA LEU A 62 6.31 -2.67 -2.50
C LEU A 62 6.51 -1.15 -2.52
N VAL A 63 6.06 -0.51 -3.59
CA VAL A 63 6.17 0.94 -3.78
C VAL A 63 4.80 1.57 -3.59
N SER A 64 4.60 2.29 -2.50
CA SER A 64 3.37 2.99 -2.15
C SER A 64 3.49 4.47 -2.48
N VAL A 65 2.67 4.95 -3.41
CA VAL A 65 2.70 6.33 -3.90
C VAL A 65 1.30 6.92 -3.97
N ARG A 66 1.18 8.24 -4.11
CA ARG A 66 -0.12 8.88 -4.39
C ARG A 66 -0.74 8.33 -5.68
N HIS A 67 -2.06 8.18 -5.72
CA HIS A 67 -2.76 7.48 -6.81
C HIS A 67 -2.49 8.09 -8.20
N ASP A 68 -2.42 9.41 -8.29
CA ASP A 68 -2.13 10.19 -9.50
C ASP A 68 -0.63 10.26 -9.85
N ARG A 69 0.27 9.76 -8.99
CA ARG A 69 1.72 9.83 -9.21
C ARG A 69 2.15 8.98 -10.40
N VAL A 70 2.88 9.55 -11.35
CA VAL A 70 3.53 8.79 -12.42
C VAL A 70 4.88 8.29 -11.93
N VAL A 71 5.08 6.96 -11.91
CA VAL A 71 6.32 6.34 -11.43
C VAL A 71 7.16 5.86 -12.60
N ASN A 72 8.33 6.48 -12.81
CA ASN A 72 9.33 5.98 -13.76
C ASN A 72 10.19 4.89 -13.08
N LEU A 73 10.01 3.64 -13.50
CA LEU A 73 10.73 2.50 -12.92
C LEU A 73 12.25 2.55 -13.15
N ASN A 74 12.72 3.16 -14.23
CA ASN A 74 14.16 3.29 -14.48
C ASN A 74 14.80 4.27 -13.50
N ASP A 75 14.13 5.40 -13.25
CA ASP A 75 14.64 6.41 -12.32
C ASP A 75 14.52 5.93 -10.87
N LEU A 76 13.43 5.25 -10.54
CA LEU A 76 13.31 4.57 -9.24
C LEU A 76 14.43 3.54 -9.05
N ALA A 77 14.73 2.70 -10.05
CA ALA A 77 15.80 1.71 -9.94
C ALA A 77 17.18 2.36 -9.75
N LYS A 78 17.43 3.54 -10.35
CA LYS A 78 18.65 4.33 -10.09
C LYS A 78 18.67 4.88 -8.66
N LYS A 79 17.57 5.48 -8.20
CA LYS A 79 17.42 6.03 -6.83
C LYS A 79 17.64 4.95 -5.76
N LEU A 80 17.21 3.72 -6.02
CA LEU A 80 17.42 2.56 -5.13
C LEU A 80 18.79 1.88 -5.31
N GLY A 81 19.68 2.38 -6.16
CA GLY A 81 21.01 1.79 -6.39
C GLY A 81 20.99 0.43 -7.10
N LEU A 82 19.87 0.06 -7.74
CA LEU A 82 19.70 -1.19 -8.48
C LEU A 82 20.23 -1.07 -9.92
N GLY A 83 20.30 0.14 -10.46
CA GLY A 83 20.68 0.43 -11.84
C GLY A 83 19.49 0.40 -12.80
N SER A 84 19.57 1.18 -13.88
CA SER A 84 18.47 1.37 -14.84
C SER A 84 17.99 0.05 -15.45
N GLY A 85 16.68 -0.10 -15.62
CA GLY A 85 16.06 -1.28 -16.24
C GLY A 85 15.98 -2.54 -15.36
N ASN A 86 16.39 -2.46 -14.09
CA ASN A 86 16.41 -3.62 -13.19
C ASN A 86 15.13 -3.84 -12.37
N LEU A 87 14.20 -2.89 -12.35
CA LEU A 87 12.87 -3.08 -11.77
C LEU A 87 11.84 -3.51 -12.81
N ARG A 88 10.97 -4.44 -12.45
CA ARG A 88 9.78 -4.86 -13.20
C ARG A 88 8.68 -5.28 -12.23
N PHE A 89 7.44 -5.39 -12.70
CA PHE A 89 6.37 -6.00 -11.91
C PHE A 89 6.72 -7.44 -11.53
N ALA A 90 6.46 -7.77 -10.27
CA ALA A 90 6.61 -9.12 -9.77
C ALA A 90 5.43 -10.00 -10.21
N GLU A 91 5.67 -11.30 -10.29
CA GLU A 91 4.64 -12.30 -10.53
C GLU A 91 3.60 -12.37 -9.39
N GLU A 92 2.34 -12.64 -9.73
CA GLU A 92 1.24 -12.78 -8.76
C GLU A 92 1.54 -13.86 -7.70
N ALA A 93 2.18 -14.97 -8.09
CA ALA A 93 2.56 -16.02 -7.16
C ALA A 93 3.45 -15.51 -6.01
N ALA A 94 4.34 -14.55 -6.26
CA ALA A 94 5.16 -13.95 -5.21
C ALA A 94 4.33 -13.02 -4.31
N MET A 95 3.31 -12.35 -4.86
CA MET A 95 2.40 -11.50 -4.11
C MET A 95 1.51 -12.34 -3.18
N VAL A 96 0.95 -13.44 -3.68
CA VAL A 96 0.17 -14.39 -2.86
C VAL A 96 1.07 -15.04 -1.81
N ASP A 97 2.29 -15.45 -2.16
CA ASP A 97 3.22 -16.05 -1.19
C ASP A 97 3.54 -15.11 -0.02
N LYS A 98 3.96 -13.87 -0.33
CA LYS A 98 4.47 -12.92 0.68
C LYS A 98 3.40 -12.05 1.32
N LEU A 99 2.47 -11.54 0.52
CA LEU A 99 1.49 -10.54 0.95
C LEU A 99 0.10 -11.14 1.15
N LYS A 100 -0.13 -12.39 0.73
CA LYS A 100 -1.45 -13.08 0.81
C LYS A 100 -2.55 -12.33 0.07
N VAL A 101 -2.19 -11.62 -0.99
CA VAL A 101 -3.12 -10.88 -1.86
C VAL A 101 -2.88 -11.19 -3.32
N SER A 102 -3.95 -11.09 -4.11
CA SER A 102 -3.92 -11.22 -5.57
C SER A 102 -3.53 -9.92 -6.26
N GLN A 103 -3.20 -10.03 -7.54
CA GLN A 103 -2.89 -8.86 -8.36
C GLN A 103 -4.08 -7.88 -8.39
N GLY A 104 -3.80 -6.59 -8.20
CA GLY A 104 -4.83 -5.54 -8.10
C GLY A 104 -5.31 -5.25 -6.67
N CYS A 105 -5.02 -6.13 -5.71
CA CYS A 105 -5.34 -5.96 -4.29
C CYS A 105 -4.14 -5.49 -3.45
N ALA A 106 -3.05 -5.08 -4.10
CA ALA A 106 -1.82 -4.69 -3.42
C ALA A 106 -2.01 -3.44 -2.55
N THR A 107 -1.55 -3.51 -1.31
CA THR A 107 -1.58 -2.40 -0.35
C THR A 107 -0.46 -2.51 0.67
N ALA A 108 -0.01 -1.37 1.20
CA ALA A 108 0.99 -1.31 2.25
C ALA A 108 0.60 -2.15 3.48
N LEU A 109 -0.70 -2.27 3.77
CA LEU A 109 -1.20 -3.04 4.91
C LEU A 109 -0.89 -4.54 4.80
N ALA A 110 -0.66 -5.04 3.58
CA ALA A 110 -0.34 -6.44 3.32
C ALA A 110 1.03 -6.88 3.83
N LEU A 111 1.89 -5.92 4.17
CA LEU A 111 3.18 -6.18 4.80
C LEU A 111 3.03 -6.83 6.17
N PHE A 112 1.86 -6.71 6.81
CA PHE A 112 1.56 -7.49 8.02
C PHE A 112 1.69 -9.01 7.77
N CYS A 113 1.39 -9.49 6.56
CA CYS A 113 1.48 -10.90 6.20
C CYS A 113 2.90 -11.34 5.82
N ASP A 114 3.82 -10.42 5.51
CA ASP A 114 5.22 -10.75 5.17
C ASP A 114 6.06 -11.00 6.44
N LYS A 115 5.84 -12.15 7.07
CA LYS A 115 6.47 -12.50 8.36
C LYS A 115 7.99 -12.66 8.29
N ASP A 116 8.52 -12.89 7.09
CA ASP A 116 9.95 -13.05 6.84
C ASP A 116 10.65 -11.73 6.46
N ASN A 117 9.91 -10.62 6.36
CA ASN A 117 10.40 -9.29 5.95
C ASN A 117 11.18 -9.33 4.61
N MET A 118 10.66 -10.08 3.64
CA MET A 118 11.31 -10.29 2.33
C MET A 118 11.01 -9.17 1.33
N VAL A 119 9.98 -8.34 1.61
CA VAL A 119 9.53 -7.25 0.77
C VAL A 119 10.09 -5.94 1.27
N ASN A 120 10.93 -5.29 0.47
CA ASN A 120 11.42 -3.95 0.77
C ASN A 120 10.33 -2.91 0.48
N VAL A 121 10.26 -1.84 1.26
CA VAL A 121 9.21 -0.82 1.12
C VAL A 121 9.77 0.49 0.65
N VAL A 122 9.15 1.05 -0.38
CA VAL A 122 9.36 2.43 -0.82
C VAL A 122 8.08 3.20 -0.60
N LEU A 123 8.18 4.34 0.09
CA LEU A 123 7.05 5.22 0.34
C LEU A 123 7.31 6.58 -0.31
N ASP A 124 6.33 7.09 -1.05
CA ASP A 124 6.35 8.45 -1.56
C ASP A 124 6.43 9.43 -0.38
N SER A 125 7.48 10.25 -0.35
CA SER A 125 7.70 11.21 0.73
C SER A 125 6.57 12.22 0.84
N ASP A 126 5.81 12.49 -0.23
CA ASP A 126 4.62 13.35 -0.19
C ASP A 126 3.53 12.79 0.73
N LEU A 127 3.38 11.47 0.82
CA LEU A 127 2.39 10.84 1.71
C LEU A 127 2.67 11.13 3.18
N VAL A 128 3.94 11.42 3.51
CA VAL A 128 4.37 11.69 4.88
C VAL A 128 4.52 13.19 5.14
N ASN A 129 5.15 13.90 4.21
CA ASN A 129 5.58 15.29 4.38
C ASN A 129 4.71 16.30 3.63
N GLY A 130 3.72 15.84 2.84
CA GLY A 130 2.87 16.68 2.01
C GLY A 130 1.73 17.40 2.75
N GLY A 131 1.63 17.22 4.09
CA GLY A 131 0.61 17.86 4.91
C GLY A 131 -0.77 17.20 4.88
N HIS A 132 -0.85 15.93 4.46
CA HIS A 132 -2.09 15.15 4.46
C HIS A 132 -2.52 14.80 5.89
N GLU A 133 -3.79 14.99 6.22
CA GLU A 133 -4.35 14.55 7.50
C GLU A 133 -4.47 13.02 7.56
N LEU A 134 -4.82 12.40 6.44
CA LEU A 134 -4.96 10.95 6.29
C LEU A 134 -4.37 10.45 4.97
N VAL A 135 -3.78 9.26 5.03
CA VAL A 135 -3.34 8.47 3.89
C VAL A 135 -4.26 7.27 3.77
N TYR A 136 -4.93 7.19 2.62
CA TYR A 136 -5.95 6.20 2.35
C TYR A 136 -5.37 5.02 1.57
N PHE A 137 -5.62 3.83 2.10
CA PHE A 137 -5.23 2.56 1.51
C PHE A 137 -6.46 1.77 1.12
N HIS A 138 -6.40 1.12 -0.04
CA HIS A 138 -7.25 -0.03 -0.27
C HIS A 138 -6.88 -1.08 0.78
N PRO A 139 -7.78 -1.45 1.71
CA PRO A 139 -7.56 -2.56 2.58
C PRO A 139 -7.69 -3.81 1.71
N MET A 140 -6.87 -4.79 2.02
CA MET A 140 -6.85 -6.07 1.31
C MET A 140 -8.12 -6.90 1.58
N THR A 141 -9.06 -6.41 2.40
CA THR A 141 -10.44 -6.90 2.40
C THR A 141 -11.24 -5.98 1.51
N ASN A 142 -12.32 -6.51 0.97
CA ASN A 142 -13.19 -5.81 0.03
C ASN A 142 -13.96 -4.62 0.64
N ALA A 143 -13.59 -4.19 1.85
CA ALA A 143 -14.54 -3.71 2.82
C ALA A 143 -14.19 -2.44 3.58
N ALA A 144 -13.16 -1.71 3.22
CA ALA A 144 -12.97 -0.37 3.77
C ALA A 144 -12.13 0.46 2.82
N THR A 145 -11.89 1.71 3.14
CA THR A 145 -10.63 2.36 2.81
C THR A 145 -10.06 2.81 4.14
N MET A 146 -8.90 2.29 4.50
CA MET A 146 -8.32 2.59 5.80
C MET A 146 -7.52 3.87 5.66
N GLY A 147 -7.96 4.91 6.36
CA GLY A 147 -7.20 6.13 6.54
C GLY A 147 -6.26 5.97 7.73
N LEU A 148 -4.96 6.11 7.52
CA LEU A 148 -3.97 6.23 8.58
C LEU A 148 -3.41 7.64 8.56
N LYS A 149 -3.13 8.21 9.73
CA LYS A 149 -2.27 9.40 9.76
C LYS A 149 -0.88 9.02 9.22
N PRO A 150 -0.16 9.95 8.59
CA PRO A 150 1.22 9.74 8.16
C PRO A 150 2.12 9.06 9.21
N ASP A 151 2.05 9.53 10.46
CA ASP A 151 2.85 8.97 11.56
C ASP A 151 2.44 7.54 11.92
N ASP A 152 1.14 7.25 11.90
CA ASP A 152 0.60 5.91 12.17
C ASP A 152 0.97 4.92 11.07
N LEU A 153 1.02 5.38 9.80
CA LEU A 153 1.52 4.58 8.68
C LEU A 153 2.99 4.21 8.89
N ILE A 154 3.85 5.18 9.20
CA ILE A 154 5.28 4.92 9.46
C ILE A 154 5.44 3.96 10.64
N LYS A 155 4.67 4.17 11.71
CA LYS A 155 4.68 3.28 12.87
C LYS A 155 4.27 1.86 12.50
N PHE A 156 3.18 1.68 11.76
CA PHE A 156 2.71 0.37 11.29
C PHE A 156 3.79 -0.35 10.47
N LEU A 157 4.43 0.34 9.52
CA LEU A 157 5.49 -0.26 8.70
C LEU A 157 6.66 -0.73 9.57
N LYS A 158 7.11 0.09 10.52
CA LYS A 158 8.18 -0.30 11.47
C LYS A 158 7.79 -1.46 12.38
N GLU A 159 6.57 -1.46 12.91
CA GLU A 159 6.06 -2.53 13.79
C GLU A 159 5.93 -3.87 13.05
N THR A 160 5.67 -3.85 11.74
CA THR A 160 5.67 -5.05 10.90
C THR A 160 7.06 -5.46 10.43
N GLY A 161 8.14 -4.79 10.85
CA GLY A 161 9.52 -5.11 10.47
C GLY A 161 10.01 -4.45 9.18
N HIS A 162 9.22 -3.53 8.61
CA HIS A 162 9.48 -2.90 7.32
C HIS A 162 9.87 -1.43 7.49
N GLU A 163 11.16 -1.12 7.54
CA GLU A 163 11.63 0.27 7.54
C GLU A 163 11.51 0.87 6.12
N PRO A 164 10.67 1.91 5.90
CA PRO A 164 10.42 2.42 4.57
C PRO A 164 11.57 3.29 4.05
N VAL A 165 11.93 3.10 2.78
CA VAL A 165 12.77 4.06 2.05
C VAL A 165 11.87 5.17 1.52
N LEU A 166 11.98 6.37 2.09
CA LEU A 166 11.28 7.54 1.58
C LEU A 166 11.89 8.00 0.26
N GLN A 167 11.06 8.20 -0.76
CA GLN A 167 11.49 8.68 -2.07
C GLN A 167 10.59 9.80 -2.57
N CYS A 168 11.20 10.86 -3.10
CA CYS A 168 10.49 11.92 -3.80
C CYS A 168 10.33 11.52 -5.28
N PHE A 169 9.13 11.71 -5.83
CA PHE A 169 8.77 11.36 -7.21
C PHE A 169 8.45 12.58 -8.10
N ASP A 170 8.73 13.78 -7.60
CA ASP A 170 8.66 15.04 -8.35
C ASP A 170 9.89 15.27 -9.24
#